data_AF-A0A396HME4-F1
#
_entry.id   AF-A0A396HME4-F1
#
_cell.length_a   1.000
_cell.length_b   1.000
_cell.length_c   1.000
_cell.angle_alpha   90.00
_cell.angle_beta   90.00
_cell.angle_gamma   90.00
#
_symmetry.space_group_name_H-M   'P 1'
#
loop_
_entity.id
_entity.type
_entity.pdbx_description
1 polymer ?
#
loop_
_entity_poly.entity_id
_entity_poly.type
_entity_poly.pdbx_seq_one_letter_code
_entity_poly.pdbx_strand_id
1 'polypeptide(L)'
;MNTMELILFTMIKATKTTPSFTDDQRLIGDAAKNQAATNPENTVLDAKRIIDRKFSDPVVQNDSMLSPFKVIAGVNDNPMISVKYKDQEKKLCAEEISSVVLSKIREIAVTFLELPVKNAIVTLTGYFNDS
;
A
#
# COMPACT_ATOMS: atom_id res chain seq x y z
N MET A 1 -34.31 -0.35 8.76
CA MET A 1 -33.26 -0.32 9.79
C MET A 1 -32.53 -1.66 9.72
N ASN A 2 -31.57 -1.81 8.80
CA ASN A 2 -30.78 -3.05 8.67
C ASN A 2 -29.31 -2.71 8.88
N THR A 3 -28.77 -3.35 9.91
CA THR A 3 -27.39 -3.44 10.37
C THR A 3 -26.37 -3.31 9.23
N MET A 4 -25.71 -2.15 9.16
CA MET A 4 -24.42 -2.03 8.50
C MET A 4 -23.39 -2.74 9.39
N GLU A 5 -23.01 -3.97 9.03
CA GLU A 5 -21.82 -4.58 9.60
C GLU A 5 -20.61 -3.71 9.28
N LEU A 6 -20.07 -3.13 10.35
CA LEU A 6 -19.01 -2.16 10.33
C LEU A 6 -17.69 -2.89 10.45
N ILE A 7 -17.05 -3.18 9.32
CA ILE A 7 -15.71 -3.77 9.38
C ILE A 7 -14.70 -2.65 9.58
N LEU A 8 -14.13 -2.61 10.78
CA LEU A 8 -13.08 -1.68 11.18
C LEU A 8 -11.74 -2.19 10.65
N PHE A 9 -11.17 -1.52 9.65
CA PHE A 9 -9.86 -1.86 9.14
C PHE A 9 -8.79 -1.00 9.79
N THR A 10 -7.93 -1.69 10.52
CA THR A 10 -6.79 -1.15 11.24
C THR A 10 -5.54 -1.18 10.35
N MET A 11 -5.12 -0.04 9.81
CA MET A 11 -3.87 0.11 9.04
C MET A 11 -2.59 0.08 9.92
N ILE A 12 -2.68 -0.43 11.16
CA ILE A 12 -1.75 -0.07 12.26
C ILE A 12 -0.54 -1.01 12.40
N LYS A 13 -0.36 -2.06 11.58
CA LYS A 13 0.89 -2.85 11.60
C LYS A 13 1.52 -2.95 10.22
N ALA A 14 2.64 -2.23 10.06
CA ALA A 14 3.50 -2.21 8.88
C ALA A 14 3.85 -3.61 8.33
N THR A 15 3.79 -4.65 9.16
CA THR A 15 4.03 -6.05 8.76
C THR A 15 2.86 -6.74 8.05
N LYS A 16 1.60 -6.29 8.21
CA LYS A 16 0.42 -6.93 7.60
C LYS A 16 -0.07 -6.22 6.33
N THR A 17 0.50 -5.06 6.01
CA THR A 17 0.04 -4.15 4.93
C THR A 17 1.12 -3.89 3.88
N THR A 18 2.08 -4.77 3.74
CA THR A 18 3.13 -4.69 2.71
C THR A 18 2.64 -5.44 1.47
N PRO A 19 2.48 -4.79 0.30
CA PRO A 19 2.39 -5.51 -0.95
C PRO A 19 3.79 -5.81 -1.51
N SER A 20 3.95 -7.00 -2.07
CA SER A 20 5.10 -7.38 -2.89
C SER A 20 4.62 -7.79 -4.28
N PHE A 21 5.30 -7.28 -5.31
CA PHE A 21 4.97 -7.50 -6.71
C PHE A 21 5.93 -8.55 -7.27
N THR A 22 5.37 -9.63 -7.80
CA THR A 22 6.11 -10.70 -8.49
C THR A 22 5.63 -10.78 -9.93
N ASP A 23 6.27 -11.61 -10.75
CA ASP A 23 5.88 -11.75 -12.16
C ASP A 23 4.46 -12.33 -12.31
N ASP A 24 4.02 -13.21 -11.41
CA ASP A 24 2.72 -13.85 -11.55
C ASP A 24 1.62 -13.19 -10.72
N GLN A 25 1.96 -12.68 -9.54
CA GLN A 25 0.99 -12.28 -8.53
C GLN A 25 1.42 -11.10 -7.64
N ARG A 26 0.42 -10.48 -7.01
CA ARG A 26 0.59 -9.49 -5.95
C ARG A 26 0.42 -10.18 -4.61
N LEU A 27 1.50 -10.26 -3.84
CA LEU A 27 1.51 -10.84 -2.50
C LEU A 27 1.25 -9.73 -1.48
N ILE A 28 0.51 -10.04 -0.40
CA ILE A 28 0.18 -9.06 0.65
C ILE A 28 0.33 -9.74 2.02
N GLY A 29 0.81 -8.99 3.01
CA GLY A 29 0.96 -9.47 4.39
C GLY A 29 2.18 -10.36 4.56
N ASP A 30 2.05 -11.48 5.26
CA ASP A 30 3.20 -12.35 5.60
C ASP A 30 3.89 -12.92 4.36
N ALA A 31 3.15 -13.22 3.29
CA ALA A 31 3.72 -13.66 2.03
C ALA A 31 4.61 -12.59 1.38
N ALA A 32 4.20 -11.32 1.44
CA ALA A 32 5.02 -10.20 0.95
C ALA A 32 6.23 -9.94 1.85
N LYS A 33 6.05 -10.06 3.18
CA LYS A 33 7.12 -9.90 4.15
C LYS A 33 8.25 -10.91 3.93
N ASN A 34 7.90 -12.16 3.62
CA ASN A 34 8.89 -13.19 3.31
C ASN A 34 9.70 -12.88 2.04
N GLN A 35 9.14 -12.08 1.12
CA GLN A 35 9.84 -11.62 -0.08
C GLN A 35 10.70 -10.37 0.15
N ALA A 36 10.64 -9.73 1.32
CA ALA A 36 11.40 -8.51 1.57
C ALA A 36 12.92 -8.73 1.49
N ALA A 37 13.42 -9.95 1.75
CA ALA A 37 14.84 -10.28 1.67
C ALA A 37 15.28 -10.69 0.24
N THR A 38 14.40 -11.31 -0.53
CA THR A 38 14.69 -11.90 -1.85
C THR A 38 14.26 -11.02 -3.01
N ASN A 39 13.26 -10.17 -2.80
CA ASN A 39 12.67 -9.25 -3.78
C ASN A 39 12.43 -7.87 -3.14
N PRO A 40 13.50 -7.21 -2.62
CA PRO A 40 13.38 -5.96 -1.86
C PRO A 40 12.88 -4.79 -2.72
N GLU A 41 13.28 -4.73 -4.00
CA GLU A 41 12.92 -3.64 -4.93
C GLU A 41 11.42 -3.59 -5.27
N ASN A 42 10.75 -4.74 -5.21
CA ASN A 42 9.33 -4.86 -5.54
C ASN A 42 8.47 -5.11 -4.30
N THR A 43 9.04 -4.96 -3.10
CA THR A 43 8.33 -5.11 -1.82
C THR A 43 8.17 -3.73 -1.17
N VAL A 44 6.97 -3.18 -1.21
CA VAL A 44 6.71 -1.79 -0.86
C VAL A 44 6.33 -1.67 0.61
N LEU A 45 7.27 -1.18 1.42
CA LEU A 45 7.10 -0.92 2.84
C LEU A 45 6.80 0.56 3.10
N ASP A 46 6.01 0.84 4.13
CA ASP A 46 5.79 2.19 4.66
C ASP A 46 5.37 3.27 3.62
N ALA A 47 4.64 2.89 2.56
CA ALA A 47 4.15 3.82 1.53
C ALA A 47 3.37 5.04 2.09
N LYS A 48 2.81 4.93 3.30
CA LYS A 48 2.14 6.04 3.98
C LYS A 48 3.04 7.26 4.24
N ARG A 49 4.36 7.08 4.31
CA ARG A 49 5.31 8.17 4.63
C ARG A 49 5.37 9.22 3.52
N ILE A 50 5.06 8.83 2.30
CA ILE A 50 5.10 9.69 1.11
C ILE A 50 3.72 10.20 0.66
N ILE A 51 2.63 9.79 1.34
CA ILE A 51 1.27 10.29 1.06
C ILE A 51 1.24 11.78 1.38
N ASP A 52 0.57 12.56 0.52
CA ASP A 52 0.40 14.01 0.66
C ASP A 52 1.72 14.80 0.74
N ARG A 53 2.78 14.28 0.12
CA ARG A 53 4.08 14.97 0.00
C ARG A 53 4.46 15.13 -1.46
N LYS A 54 5.36 16.09 -1.70
CA LYS A 54 6.03 16.25 -2.99
C LYS A 54 7.29 15.39 -3.03
N PHE A 55 7.63 14.89 -4.21
CA PHE A 55 8.85 14.11 -4.40
C PHE A 55 10.07 14.94 -4.01
N SER A 56 10.08 16.25 -4.29
CA SER A 56 11.14 17.18 -3.85
C SER A 56 11.22 17.43 -2.34
N ASP A 57 10.26 16.97 -1.53
CA ASP A 57 10.31 17.10 -0.07
C ASP A 57 11.56 16.37 0.47
N PRO A 58 12.42 17.01 1.28
CA PRO A 58 13.59 16.38 1.89
C PRO A 58 13.28 15.09 2.65
N VAL A 59 12.10 14.97 3.25
CA VAL A 59 11.65 13.75 3.92
C VAL A 59 11.46 12.61 2.92
N VAL A 60 10.82 12.88 1.78
CA VAL A 60 10.61 11.88 0.71
C VAL A 60 11.94 11.50 0.05
N GLN A 61 12.83 12.47 -0.18
CA GLN A 61 14.17 12.19 -0.71
C GLN A 61 15.00 11.30 0.23
N ASN A 62 15.00 11.60 1.54
CA ASN A 62 15.68 10.78 2.53
C ASN A 62 15.09 9.37 2.63
N ASP A 63 13.76 9.25 2.68
CA ASP A 63 13.10 7.95 2.73
C ASP A 63 13.35 7.14 1.43
N SER A 64 13.40 7.79 0.27
CA SER A 64 13.71 7.16 -1.02
C SER A 64 15.14 6.59 -1.04
N MET A 65 16.12 7.27 -0.43
CA MET A 65 17.50 6.76 -0.35
C MET A 65 17.65 5.57 0.60
N LEU A 66 16.83 5.49 1.64
CA LEU A 66 16.86 4.40 2.62
C LEU A 66 16.00 3.20 2.18
N SER A 67 15.08 3.42 1.26
CA SER A 67 14.15 2.40 0.80
C SER A 67 14.78 1.52 -0.28
N PRO A 68 14.53 0.21 -0.26
CA PRO A 68 15.02 -0.69 -1.31
C PRO A 68 14.26 -0.55 -2.63
N PHE A 69 13.05 0.00 -2.61
CA PHE A 69 12.22 0.23 -3.80
C PHE A 69 12.44 1.63 -4.35
N LYS A 70 12.25 1.78 -5.67
CA LYS A 70 12.52 3.04 -6.37
C LYS A 70 11.34 3.99 -6.26
N VAL A 71 11.55 5.17 -5.69
CA VAL A 71 10.61 6.30 -5.76
C VAL A 71 11.05 7.27 -6.85
N ILE A 72 10.14 7.68 -7.71
CA ILE A 72 10.37 8.58 -8.85
C ILE A 72 9.41 9.77 -8.80
N ALA A 73 9.81 10.89 -9.40
CA ALA A 73 8.90 12.01 -9.64
C ALA A 73 7.86 11.63 -10.70
N GLY A 74 6.58 11.76 -10.33
CA GLY A 74 5.44 11.71 -11.23
C GLY A 74 5.03 13.09 -11.74
N VAL A 75 3.81 13.17 -12.27
CA VAL A 75 3.21 14.44 -12.70
C VAL A 75 3.04 15.36 -11.50
N ASN A 76 3.30 16.66 -11.68
CA ASN A 76 3.21 17.69 -10.63
C ASN A 76 4.07 17.41 -9.38
N ASP A 77 5.22 16.75 -9.57
CA ASP A 77 6.14 16.38 -8.50
C ASP A 77 5.50 15.47 -7.44
N ASN A 78 4.50 14.68 -7.82
CA ASN A 78 3.91 13.67 -6.93
C ASN A 78 4.81 12.43 -6.89
N PRO A 79 5.17 11.90 -5.71
CA PRO A 79 6.02 10.73 -5.60
C PRO A 79 5.28 9.48 -6.07
N MET A 80 5.91 8.74 -6.97
CA MET A 80 5.41 7.48 -7.52
C MET A 80 6.42 6.37 -7.21
N ILE A 81 5.92 5.19 -6.85
CA ILE A 81 6.74 4.00 -6.58
C ILE A 81 6.81 3.19 -7.85
N SER A 82 8.03 2.92 -8.33
CA SER A 82 8.27 2.06 -9.47
C SER A 82 8.50 0.63 -9.02
N VAL A 83 7.66 -0.29 -9.50
CA VAL A 83 7.76 -1.73 -9.23
C VAL A 83 7.70 -2.51 -10.53
N LYS A 84 8.40 -3.62 -10.60
CA LYS A 84 8.29 -4.59 -11.68
C LYS A 84 7.16 -5.56 -11.36
N TYR A 85 6.19 -5.67 -12.27
CA TYR A 85 5.06 -6.59 -12.15
C TYR A 85 4.74 -7.18 -13.53
N LYS A 86 4.70 -8.51 -13.65
CA LYS A 86 4.52 -9.21 -14.94
C LYS A 86 5.54 -8.78 -16.00
N ASP A 87 6.82 -8.72 -15.63
CA ASP A 87 7.90 -8.21 -16.49
C ASP A 87 7.73 -6.77 -17.01
N GLN A 88 6.78 -6.00 -16.48
CA GLN A 88 6.53 -4.62 -16.86
C GLN A 88 6.81 -3.68 -15.68
N GLU A 89 7.45 -2.55 -15.97
CA GLU A 89 7.59 -1.47 -15.00
C GLU A 89 6.23 -0.81 -14.80
N LYS A 90 5.74 -0.82 -13.56
CA LYS A 90 4.53 -0.12 -13.13
C LYS A 90 4.88 0.99 -12.17
N LYS A 91 4.29 2.16 -12.41
CA LYS A 91 4.41 3.34 -11.56
C LYS A 91 3.11 3.46 -10.79
N LEU A 92 3.16 3.32 -9.48
CA LEU A 92 2.00 3.35 -8.61
C LEU A 92 2.13 4.48 -7.60
N CYS A 93 1.07 5.24 -7.37
CA CYS A 93 1.05 6.20 -6.27
C CYS A 93 0.83 5.48 -4.92
N ALA A 94 1.08 6.18 -3.82
CA ALA A 94 0.93 5.60 -2.48
C ALA A 94 -0.52 5.19 -2.16
N GLU A 95 -1.50 5.89 -2.74
CA GLU A 95 -2.92 5.59 -2.67
C GLU A 95 -3.24 4.29 -3.41
N GLU A 96 -2.67 4.06 -4.59
CA GLU A 96 -2.82 2.79 -5.33
C GLU A 96 -2.22 1.61 -4.57
N ILE A 97 -1.05 1.80 -3.95
CA ILE A 97 -0.44 0.80 -3.07
C ILE A 97 -1.37 0.48 -1.89
N SER A 98 -1.95 1.51 -1.26
CA SER A 98 -2.91 1.33 -0.17
C SER A 98 -4.18 0.62 -0.63
N SER A 99 -4.67 0.91 -1.84
CA SER A 99 -5.83 0.27 -2.46
C SER A 99 -5.63 -1.23 -2.69
N VAL A 100 -4.42 -1.65 -3.08
CA VAL A 100 -4.06 -3.08 -3.21
C VAL A 100 -4.23 -3.81 -1.88
N VAL A 101 -3.77 -3.19 -0.78
CA VAL A 101 -3.91 -3.76 0.57
C VAL A 101 -5.39 -3.83 0.98
N LEU A 102 -6.13 -2.73 0.83
CA LEU A 102 -7.56 -2.67 1.18
C LEU A 102 -8.40 -3.68 0.38
N SER A 103 -8.07 -3.89 -0.89
CA SER A 103 -8.74 -4.87 -1.75
C SER A 103 -8.58 -6.29 -1.22
N LYS A 104 -7.38 -6.66 -0.76
CA LYS A 104 -7.13 -7.98 -0.19
C LYS A 104 -7.80 -8.18 1.16
N ILE A 105 -7.78 -7.15 1.99
CA ILE A 105 -8.48 -7.15 3.26
C ILE A 105 -9.99 -7.34 3.04
N ARG A 106 -10.57 -6.67 2.05
CA ARG A 106 -11.96 -6.87 1.64
C ARG A 106 -12.21 -8.30 1.16
N GLU A 107 -11.32 -8.85 0.33
CA GLU A 107 -11.42 -10.24 -0.13
C GLU A 107 -11.47 -11.22 1.05
N ILE A 108 -10.57 -11.07 2.03
CA ILE A 108 -10.54 -11.88 3.25
C ILE A 108 -11.87 -11.75 4.02
N ALA A 109 -12.38 -10.53 4.18
CA ALA A 109 -13.64 -10.28 4.87
C ALA A 109 -14.85 -10.91 4.15
N VAL A 110 -14.91 -10.79 2.82
CA VAL A 110 -15.97 -11.40 2.00
C VAL A 110 -15.93 -12.93 2.11
N THR A 111 -14.74 -13.53 2.07
CA THR A 111 -14.59 -14.98 2.25
C THR A 111 -14.99 -15.42 3.66
N PHE A 112 -14.61 -14.65 4.69
CA PHE A 112 -14.91 -15.00 6.08
C PHE A 112 -16.40 -14.87 6.42
N LEU A 113 -17.07 -13.83 5.89
CA LEU A 113 -18.49 -13.56 6.15
C LEU A 113 -19.43 -14.27 5.17
N GLU A 114 -18.89 -14.82 4.07
CA GLU A 114 -19.64 -15.38 2.93
C GLU A 114 -20.67 -14.41 2.33
N LEU A 115 -20.44 -13.10 2.51
CA LEU A 115 -21.35 -12.03 2.14
C LEU A 115 -20.61 -10.86 1.46
N PRO A 116 -21.30 -10.09 0.58
CA PRO A 116 -20.68 -8.95 -0.09
C PRO A 116 -20.45 -7.78 0.88
N VAL A 117 -19.19 -7.41 1.08
CA VAL A 117 -18.79 -6.21 1.84
C VAL A 117 -18.81 -5.00 0.91
N LYS A 118 -19.68 -4.02 1.21
CA LYS A 118 -19.83 -2.76 0.44
C LYS A 118 -19.29 -1.53 1.17
N ASN A 119 -19.33 -1.54 2.49
CA ASN A 119 -18.95 -0.41 3.33
C ASN A 119 -17.83 -0.81 4.27
N ALA A 120 -16.95 0.14 4.58
CA ALA A 120 -15.81 -0.08 5.47
C ALA A 120 -15.49 1.20 6.21
N ILE A 121 -15.01 1.08 7.45
CA ILE A 121 -14.35 2.18 8.15
C ILE A 121 -12.86 1.91 8.15
N VAL A 122 -12.09 2.85 7.60
CA VAL A 122 -10.64 2.81 7.62
C VAL A 122 -10.15 3.72 8.73
N THR A 123 -9.35 3.17 9.64
CA THR A 123 -8.72 3.95 10.70
C THR A 123 -7.33 4.38 10.28
N LEU A 124 -7.04 5.67 10.45
CA LEU A 124 -5.73 6.27 10.25
C LEU A 124 -5.12 6.59 11.61
N THR A 125 -3.80 6.50 11.72
CA THR A 125 -3.05 6.92 12.91
C THR A 125 -2.15 8.08 12.51
N GLY A 126 -2.33 9.24 13.14
CA GLY A 126 -1.57 10.46 12.88
C GLY A 126 -2.41 11.62 12.36
N TYR A 127 -1.77 12.79 12.25
CA TYR A 127 -2.34 14.01 11.70
C TYR A 127 -2.37 13.91 10.17
N PHE A 128 -3.52 13.54 9.60
CA PHE A 128 -3.78 13.70 8.17
C PHE A 128 -4.25 15.13 7.93
N ASN A 129 -3.70 15.79 6.91
CA ASN A 129 -4.16 17.09 6.47
C ASN A 129 -5.25 16.90 5.41
N ASP A 130 -6.29 17.72 5.46
CA ASP A 130 -7.51 17.58 4.64
C ASP A 130 -7.34 18.26 3.26
N SER A 131 -6.22 17.94 2.56
CA SER A 131 -5.79 18.62 1.33
C SER A 131 -6.36 18.03 0.04
#